data_AF-J7QKW2-F1
#
_entry.id   AF-J7QKW2-F1
#
_cell.length_a   1.000
_cell.length_b   1.000
_cell.length_c   1.000
_cell.angle_alpha   90.00
_cell.angle_beta   90.00
_cell.angle_gamma   90.00
#
_symmetry.space_group_name_H-M   'P 1'
#
loop_
_entity.id
_entity.type
_entity.pdbx_description
1 polymer ?
#
loop_
_entity_poly.entity_id
_entity_poly.type
_entity_poly.pdbx_seq_one_letter_code
_entity_poly.pdbx_strand_id
1 'polypeptide(L)' 'MVPLADSTIYEMEQRGEFPQRFYLTSRCVVWDLAEVEAWLQARRIASRAKTVKRAPSPDVGLRKTRPVRH' A
#
# COMPACT_ATOMS: atom_id res chain seq x y z
N MET A 1 2.95 5.25 -10.01
CA MET A 1 3.02 5.92 -8.70
C MET A 1 2.35 5.02 -7.68
N VAL A 2 3.03 4.60 -6.62
CA VAL A 2 2.45 3.74 -5.56
C VAL A 2 1.78 4.64 -4.53
N PRO A 3 0.45 4.56 -4.29
CA PRO A 3 -0.24 5.43 -3.35
C PRO A 3 -0.11 4.90 -1.91
N LEU A 4 1.13 4.78 -1.43
CA LEU A 4 1.46 4.42 -0.04
C LEU A 4 2.22 5.56 0.62
N ALA A 5 2.08 5.68 1.94
CA ALA A 5 2.88 6.62 2.71
C ALA A 5 4.35 6.15 2.74
N ASP A 6 5.31 7.09 2.76
CA ASP A 6 6.74 6.77 2.82
C ASP A 6 7.11 5.91 4.04
N SER A 7 6.42 6.13 5.18
CA SER A 7 6.58 5.29 6.38
C SER A 7 6.17 3.84 6.14
N THR A 8 5.05 3.63 5.45
CA THR A 8 4.60 2.29 5.07
C THR A 8 5.56 1.63 4.10
N ILE A 9 6.13 2.40 3.16
CA ILE A 9 7.14 1.88 2.23
C ILE A 9 8.40 1.44 3.00
N TYR A 10 8.86 2.24 3.97
CA TYR A 10 9.99 1.90 4.83
C TYR A 10 9.75 0.63 5.67
N GLU A 11 8.58 0.52 6.30
CA GLU A 11 8.21 -0.68 7.06
C GLU A 11 8.16 -1.93 6.17
N MET A 12 7.65 -1.79 4.96
CA MET A 12 7.60 -2.89 4.00
C MET A 12 8.98 -3.27 3.46
N GLU A 13 9.88 -2.30 3.24
CA GLU A 13 11.28 -2.54 2.89
C GLU A 13 11.98 -3.35 4.00
N GLN A 14 11.77 -2.98 5.27
CA GLN A 14 12.31 -3.74 6.41
C GLN A 14 11.75 -5.17 6.50
N ARG A 15 10.50 -5.37 6.11
CA ARG A 15 9.86 -6.70 6.09
C ARG A 15 10.22 -7.52 4.84
N GLY A 16 10.98 -6.96 3.90
CA GLY A 16 11.31 -7.61 2.62
C GLY A 16 10.10 -7.79 1.70
N GLU A 17 9.00 -7.09 1.98
CA GLU A 17 7.77 -7.15 1.20
C GLU A 17 7.72 -6.10 0.10
N PHE A 18 8.75 -5.26 -0.06
CA PHE A 18 8.85 -4.22 -1.08
C PHE A 18 10.19 -4.32 -1.83
N PRO A 19 10.24 -3.97 -3.13
CA PRO A 19 11.47 -3.91 -3.92
C PRO A 19 12.60 -3.13 -3.24
N GLN A 20 13.82 -3.59 -3.41
CA GLN A 20 14.97 -2.93 -2.79
C GLN A 20 15.24 -1.60 -3.49
N ARG A 21 15.40 -0.54 -2.70
CA ARG A 21 15.68 0.79 -3.25
C ARG A 21 17.13 0.90 -3.71
N PHE A 22 17.36 1.69 -4.76
CA PHE A 22 18.70 2.11 -5.15
C PHE A 22 18.74 3.62 -5.38
N TYR A 23 19.95 4.18 -5.30
CA TYR A 23 20.17 5.61 -5.41
C TYR A 23 20.65 5.94 -6.82
N LEU A 24 19.86 6.72 -7.56
CA LEU A 24 20.32 7.31 -8.82
C LEU A 24 21.33 8.44 -8.53
N THR A 25 21.06 9.20 -7.47
CA THR A 25 21.92 10.28 -6.93
C THR A 25 21.72 10.37 -5.41
N SER A 26 22.53 11.17 -4.72
CA SER A 26 22.49 11.32 -3.25
C SER A 26 21.13 11.72 -2.66
N ARG A 27 20.20 12.25 -3.48
CA ARG A 27 18.85 12.63 -3.06
C ARG A 27 17.73 11.94 -3.86
N CYS A 28 18.07 11.12 -4.85
CA CYS A 28 17.10 10.48 -5.73
C CYS A 28 17.10 8.98 -5.47
N VAL A 29 16.13 8.55 -4.67
CA VAL A 29 15.83 7.14 -4.41
C VAL A 29 14.85 6.67 -5.47
N VAL A 30 15.18 5.57 -6.12
CA VAL A 30 14.36 4.96 -7.17
C VAL A 30 14.22 3.46 -6.89
N TRP A 31 13.20 2.87 -7.52
CA TRP A 31 12.96 1.43 -7.52
C TRP A 31 12.97 0.93 -8.97
N ASP A 32 13.39 -0.31 -9.16
CA ASP A 32 13.33 -0.94 -10.47
C ASP A 32 11.86 -1.12 -10.89
N LEU A 33 11.56 -0.73 -12.13
CA LEU A 33 10.20 -0.77 -12.64
C LEU A 33 9.66 -2.21 -12.70
N ALA A 34 10.46 -3.16 -13.15
CA ALA A 34 10.04 -4.56 -13.30
C ALA A 34 9.76 -5.20 -11.93
N GLU A 35 10.56 -4.89 -10.92
CA GLU A 35 10.31 -5.36 -9.55
C GLU A 35 9.02 -4.76 -8.97
N VAL A 36 8.80 -3.46 -9.15
CA VAL A 36 7.58 -2.79 -8.69
C VAL A 36 6.35 -3.33 -9.42
N GLU A 37 6.45 -3.59 -10.72
CA GLU A 37 5.37 -4.20 -11.50
C GLU A 37 5.05 -5.61 -11.04
N ALA A 38 6.07 -6.47 -10.86
CA ALA A 38 5.89 -7.83 -10.35
C ALA A 38 5.22 -7.83 -8.96
N TRP A 39 5.66 -6.94 -8.09
CA TRP A 39 5.07 -6.74 -6.77
C TRP A 39 3.61 -6.26 -6.83
N LEU A 40 3.29 -5.31 -7.70
CA LEU A 40 1.91 -4.86 -7.93
C LEU A 40 1.02 -6.00 -8.45
N GLN A 41 1.52 -6.84 -9.36
CA GLN A 41 0.79 -8.00 -9.85
C GLN A 41 0.54 -9.02 -8.72
N ALA A 42 1.56 -9.34 -7.93
CA ALA A 42 1.42 -10.24 -6.78
C ALA A 42 0.35 -9.72 -5.80
N ARG A 43 0.36 -8.42 -5.48
CA ARG A 43 -0.68 -7.79 -4.65
C ARG A 43 -2.06 -7.77 -5.29
N ARG A 44 -2.14 -7.58 -6.61
CA ARG A 44 -3.40 -7.64 -7.35
C ARG A 44 -4.01 -9.03 -7.27
N ILE A 45 -3.20 -10.08 -7.40
CA ILE A 45 -3.62 -11.47 -7.25
C ILE A 45 -4.06 -11.74 -5.81
N ALA A 46 -3.28 -11.32 -4.81
CA ALA A 46 -3.64 -11.46 -3.39
C ALA A 46 -4.95 -10.72 -3.04
N SER A 47 -5.15 -9.51 -3.57
CA SER A 47 -6.39 -8.74 -3.40
C SER A 47 -7.60 -9.41 -4.06
N ARG A 48 -7.40 -10.02 -5.24
CA ARG A 48 -8.43 -10.84 -5.91
C ARG A 48 -8.74 -12.12 -5.14
N ALA A 49 -7.73 -12.75 -4.57
CA ALA A 49 -7.86 -13.92 -3.70
C ALA A 49 -8.46 -13.59 -2.32
N LYS A 50 -8.81 -12.32 -2.04
CA LYS A 50 -9.33 -11.82 -0.75
C LYS A 50 -8.42 -12.09 0.46
N THR A 51 -7.14 -12.42 0.24
CA THR A 51 -6.17 -12.64 1.33
C THR A 51 -5.71 -11.33 1.96
N VAL A 52 -5.77 -10.23 1.21
CA VAL A 52 -5.57 -8.88 1.75
C VAL A 52 -6.86 -8.42 2.41
N LYS A 53 -6.86 -8.31 3.75
CA LYS A 53 -7.98 -7.71 4.51
C LYS A 53 -8.18 -6.28 4.01
N ARG A 54 -9.26 -6.05 3.27
CA ARG A 54 -9.71 -4.69 2.96
C ARG A 54 -10.12 -4.03 4.27
N ALA A 55 -9.80 -2.74 4.44
CA ALA A 55 -10.38 -1.97 5.52
C ALA A 55 -11.91 -2.12 5.43
N PRO A 56 -12.60 -2.44 6.54
CA PRO A 56 -14.04 -2.52 6.52
C PRO A 56 -14.61 -1.18 6.05
N SER A 57 -15.71 -1.23 5.28
CA SER A 57 -16.44 -0.02 4.92
C SER A 57 -16.76 0.74 6.22
N PRO A 58 -16.45 2.04 6.30
CA PRO A 58 -16.68 2.80 7.52
C PRO A 58 -18.17 2.77 7.86
N ASP A 59 -18.49 2.28 9.06
CA ASP A 59 -19.86 2.26 9.56
C ASP A 59 -20.35 3.71 9.73
N VAL A 60 -21.37 4.05 8.95
CA VAL A 60 -21.94 5.39 8.91
C VAL A 60 -22.77 5.73 10.14
N GLY A 61 -23.23 4.72 10.89
CA GLY A 61 -23.99 4.89 12.14
C GLY A 61 -23.11 5.32 13.32
N LEU A 62 -21.83 4.95 13.30
CA LEU A 62 -20.84 5.33 14.32
C LEU A 62 -20.25 6.73 14.11
N ARG A 63 -20.69 7.46 13.08
CA ARG A 63 -20.18 8.80 12.78
C ARG A 63 -20.60 9.79 13.86
N LYS A 64 -19.61 10.37 14.57
CA LYS A 64 -19.85 11.48 15.52
C LYS A 64 -20.44 12.71 14.84
N THR A 65 -20.06 12.96 13.59
CA THR A 65 -20.52 14.10 12.77
C THR A 65 -21.46 13.61 11.67
N ARG A 66 -22.68 14.16 11.62
CA ARG A 66 -23.78 13.77 10.70
C ARG A 66 -24.14 12.28 10.77
N PRO A 67 -24.65 11.79 11.93
CA PRO A 67 -25.15 10.43 12.03
C PRO A 67 -26.39 10.24 11.13
N VAL A 68 -26.48 9.06 10.50
CA VAL A 68 -27.68 8.64 9.77
C VAL A 68 -28.78 8.34 10.80
N ARG A 69 -29.87 9.10 10.79
CA ARG A 69 -31.07 8.79 11.59
C ARG A 69 -31.93 7.80 10.80
N HIS A 70 -32.32 6.70 11.43
CA HIS A 70 -33.35 5.77 10.93
C HIS A 70 -34.75 6.35 11.15
#